data_AF-A0A2E8BUD5-F1
#
_entry.id   AF-A0A2E8BUD5-F1
#
_cell.length_a   1.000
_cell.length_b   1.000
_cell.length_c   1.000
_cell.angle_alpha   90.00
_cell.angle_beta   90.00
_cell.angle_gamma   90.00
#
_symmetry.space_group_name_H-M   'P 1'
#
loop_
_entity.id
_entity.type
_entity.pdbx_description
1 polymer ?
#
loop_
_entity_poly.entity_id
_entity_poly.type
_entity_poly.pdbx_seq_one_letter_code
_entity_poly.pdbx_strand_id
1 'polypeptide(L)'
;MNGNATRSVNLTLLMIVSVCLPMLGAIDAPAELDRAGERSETYANCQGDDACRGTDAGNTFATHHNLTEDFAWTGEETLSYYGNTSDATTFSTNSDANADGYLLDLPAGYGYTVELSWNNTGASFYENYAFMVSLGPGDGGMTSYYQGAWGYFYNSVAGEITVGTDGEAEGYTSGSWYYADPPFDVAGDSSVIFITCYYCYYTGVTSEYQM
;
A
#
# COMPACT_ATOMS: atom_id res chain seq x y z
N MET A 1 43.63 -23.96 60.95
CA MET A 1 42.54 -23.05 60.52
C MET A 1 42.46 -22.98 58.98
N ASN A 2 42.15 -24.08 58.29
CA ASN A 2 42.15 -24.09 56.81
C ASN A 2 41.00 -24.88 56.14
N GLY A 3 40.01 -25.35 56.89
CA GLY A 3 38.87 -26.10 56.34
C GLY A 3 37.68 -25.25 55.88
N ASN A 4 37.53 -24.04 56.43
CA ASN A 4 36.37 -23.16 56.15
C ASN A 4 36.60 -22.18 54.99
N ALA A 5 37.84 -21.80 54.68
CA ALA A 5 38.14 -20.90 53.56
C ALA A 5 37.86 -21.57 52.21
N THR A 6 38.29 -22.83 52.03
CA THR A 6 38.11 -23.58 50.77
C THR A 6 36.64 -23.92 50.50
N ARG A 7 35.85 -24.18 51.55
CA ARG A 7 34.40 -24.35 51.44
C ARG A 7 33.69 -23.06 51.02
N SER A 8 34.12 -21.91 51.55
CA SER A 8 33.55 -20.60 51.21
C SER A 8 33.82 -20.22 49.76
N VAL A 9 35.05 -20.44 49.26
CA VAL A 9 35.42 -20.12 47.87
C VAL A 9 34.66 -21.00 46.88
N ASN A 10 34.55 -22.30 47.15
CA ASN A 10 33.80 -23.22 46.29
C ASN A 10 32.29 -22.90 46.26
N LEU A 11 31.71 -22.42 47.38
CA LEU A 11 30.30 -22.00 47.41
C LEU A 11 30.07 -20.73 46.58
N THR A 12 30.95 -19.73 46.66
CA THR A 12 30.84 -18.51 45.84
C THR A 12 31.02 -18.77 44.35
N LEU A 13 31.88 -19.72 43.97
CA LEU A 13 32.11 -20.08 42.57
C LEU A 13 30.89 -20.81 41.98
N LEU A 14 30.24 -21.70 42.76
CA LEU A 14 28.98 -22.34 42.38
C LEU A 14 27.81 -21.35 42.27
N MET A 15 27.74 -20.34 43.15
CA MET A 15 26.70 -19.30 43.09
C MET A 15 26.86 -18.38 41.88
N ILE A 16 28.09 -18.03 41.48
CA ILE A 16 28.34 -17.24 40.26
C ILE A 16 27.98 -18.05 39.00
N VAL A 17 28.35 -19.33 38.98
CA VAL A 17 28.03 -20.23 37.86
C VAL A 17 26.51 -20.44 37.76
N SER A 18 25.78 -20.56 38.88
CA SER A 18 24.30 -20.71 38.85
C SER A 18 23.54 -19.47 38.39
N VAL A 19 24.11 -18.27 38.49
CA VAL A 19 23.49 -17.02 38.00
C VAL A 19 23.72 -16.83 36.50
N CYS A 20 24.79 -17.39 35.93
CA CYS A 20 25.09 -17.28 34.50
C CYS A 20 24.52 -18.44 33.66
N LEU A 21 24.22 -19.62 34.24
CA LEU A 21 23.63 -20.74 33.51
C LEU A 21 22.21 -20.50 32.93
N PRO A 22 21.31 -19.73 33.57
CA PRO A 22 19.99 -19.46 33.01
C PRO A 22 20.04 -18.69 31.68
N MET A 23 21.13 -17.96 31.40
CA MET A 23 21.33 -17.25 30.13
C MET A 23 21.90 -18.14 29.00
N LEU A 24 22.44 -19.32 29.31
CA LEU A 24 22.80 -20.33 28.30
C LEU A 24 21.60 -21.20 27.89
N GLY A 25 20.59 -21.32 28.76
CA GLY A 25 19.31 -21.97 28.44
C GLY A 25 18.28 -21.05 27.78
N ALA A 26 18.52 -19.73 27.74
CA ALA A 26 17.67 -18.75 27.07
C ALA A 26 18.03 -18.56 25.57
N ILE A 27 19.03 -19.28 25.06
CA ILE A 27 19.43 -19.27 23.64
C ILE A 27 18.70 -20.35 22.82
N ASP A 28 17.98 -21.27 23.47
CA ASP A 28 17.05 -22.21 22.82
C ASP A 28 15.59 -21.69 22.88
N ALA A 29 15.41 -20.39 22.63
CA ALA A 29 14.15 -19.98 22.02
C ALA A 29 14.13 -20.59 20.62
N PRO A 30 13.14 -21.42 20.26
CA PRO A 30 13.12 -22.02 18.94
C PRO A 30 13.16 -20.90 17.91
N ALA A 31 14.11 -20.98 16.96
CA ALA A 31 14.24 -20.06 15.82
C ALA A 31 12.97 -20.01 14.93
N GLU A 32 11.94 -20.78 15.29
CA GLU A 32 10.60 -20.77 14.72
C GLU A 32 9.77 -19.54 15.12
N LEU A 33 10.19 -18.72 16.10
CA LEU A 33 9.52 -17.43 16.40
C LEU A 33 10.16 -16.23 15.69
N ASP A 34 11.39 -16.35 15.18
CA ASP A 34 12.02 -15.32 14.32
C ASP A 34 11.58 -15.46 12.85
N ARG A 35 10.96 -16.60 12.50
CA ARG A 35 10.28 -16.85 11.23
C ARG A 35 8.79 -16.53 11.23
N ALA A 36 8.22 -16.12 12.37
CA ALA A 36 6.83 -15.68 12.42
C ALA A 36 6.62 -14.32 11.71
N GLY A 37 7.69 -13.54 11.50
CA GLY A 37 7.68 -12.35 10.64
C GLY A 37 7.81 -12.65 9.14
N GLU A 38 8.01 -13.91 8.77
CA GLU A 38 8.18 -14.35 7.37
C GLU A 38 7.04 -15.28 6.92
N ARG A 39 5.86 -15.19 7.56
CA ARG A 39 4.64 -15.76 6.99
C ARG A 39 4.11 -14.84 5.88
N SER A 40 4.95 -14.66 4.87
CA SER A 40 4.68 -13.99 3.60
C SER A 40 3.83 -14.92 2.72
N GLU A 41 2.56 -15.05 3.06
CA GLU A 41 1.55 -15.33 2.03
C GLU A 41 0.50 -14.24 2.11
N THR A 42 0.95 -12.99 2.01
CA THR A 42 0.08 -11.87 1.65
C THR A 42 -0.40 -12.15 0.22
N TYR A 43 -1.72 -12.20 0.01
CA TYR A 43 -2.34 -12.74 -1.21
C TYR A 43 -2.09 -11.87 -2.47
N ALA A 44 -1.31 -10.81 -2.36
CA ALA A 44 -1.50 -9.57 -3.10
C ALA A 44 -0.26 -9.07 -3.86
N ASN A 45 0.44 -10.03 -4.47
CA ASN A 45 1.33 -9.75 -5.60
C ASN A 45 0.78 -10.52 -6.80
N CYS A 46 -0.34 -10.01 -7.28
CA CYS A 46 -1.10 -10.62 -8.34
C CYS A 46 -0.68 -9.99 -9.67
N GLN A 47 -0.53 -10.78 -10.74
CA GLN A 47 -0.04 -10.29 -12.05
C GLN A 47 -1.15 -10.04 -13.07
N GLY A 48 -2.40 -10.23 -12.65
CA GLY A 48 -3.58 -10.00 -13.47
C GLY A 48 -4.20 -8.66 -13.14
N ASP A 49 -4.94 -8.14 -14.11
CA ASP A 49 -5.62 -6.85 -14.03
C ASP A 49 -6.66 -6.85 -12.89
N ASP A 50 -6.97 -5.65 -12.40
CA ASP A 50 -7.99 -5.35 -11.39
C ASP A 50 -7.82 -6.15 -10.11
N ALA A 51 -6.58 -6.17 -9.60
CA ALA A 51 -6.18 -6.94 -8.42
C ALA A 51 -6.57 -8.43 -8.49
N CYS A 52 -6.59 -9.00 -9.70
CA CYS A 52 -6.90 -10.41 -9.97
C CYS A 52 -8.27 -10.86 -9.47
N ARG A 53 -9.23 -9.95 -9.33
CA ARG A 53 -10.60 -10.30 -8.93
C ARG A 53 -11.40 -10.89 -10.09
N GLY A 54 -10.89 -10.81 -11.33
CA GLY A 54 -11.48 -11.41 -12.53
C GLY A 54 -12.67 -10.61 -13.09
N THR A 55 -12.89 -9.41 -12.56
CA THR A 55 -13.88 -8.43 -13.00
C THR A 55 -13.26 -7.05 -12.87
N ASP A 56 -13.67 -6.13 -13.72
CA ASP A 56 -13.31 -4.72 -13.68
C ASP A 56 -13.64 -4.11 -12.30
N ALA A 57 -12.72 -3.33 -11.72
CA ALA A 57 -12.92 -2.59 -10.47
C ALA A 57 -13.92 -1.44 -10.64
N GLY A 58 -13.99 -0.89 -11.86
CA GLY A 58 -14.99 0.07 -12.30
C GLY A 58 -15.01 1.38 -11.52
N ASN A 59 -15.97 2.24 -11.88
CA ASN A 59 -16.02 3.61 -11.35
C ASN A 59 -16.99 3.81 -10.17
N THR A 60 -17.78 2.79 -9.84
CA THR A 60 -18.84 2.92 -8.83
C THR A 60 -18.45 2.25 -7.52
N PHE A 61 -18.92 2.80 -6.40
CA PHE A 61 -18.73 2.19 -5.09
C PHE A 61 -19.15 0.71 -5.00
N ALA A 62 -20.13 0.28 -5.80
CA ALA A 62 -20.61 -1.10 -5.81
C ALA A 62 -19.70 -2.06 -6.62
N THR A 63 -18.87 -1.53 -7.51
CA THR A 63 -17.93 -2.31 -8.34
C THR A 63 -16.53 -2.31 -7.76
N HIS A 64 -16.18 -1.33 -6.92
CA HIS A 64 -14.85 -1.20 -6.34
C HIS A 64 -14.39 -2.48 -5.64
N HIS A 65 -13.13 -2.86 -5.86
CA HIS A 65 -12.55 -4.03 -5.23
C HIS A 65 -12.04 -3.70 -3.83
N ASN A 66 -12.48 -4.49 -2.84
CA ASN A 66 -11.96 -4.37 -1.50
C ASN A 66 -10.63 -5.12 -1.38
N LEU A 67 -9.57 -4.40 -1.01
CA LEU A 67 -8.21 -4.91 -0.83
C LEU A 67 -7.88 -5.16 0.65
N THR A 68 -8.78 -4.82 1.57
CA THR A 68 -8.53 -4.88 3.03
C THR A 68 -8.04 -6.24 3.52
N GLU A 69 -8.67 -7.30 3.05
CA GLU A 69 -8.33 -8.67 3.45
C GLU A 69 -7.00 -9.16 2.87
N ASP A 70 -6.44 -8.42 1.91
CA ASP A 70 -5.15 -8.74 1.36
C ASP A 70 -4.01 -8.36 2.32
N PHE A 71 -4.20 -7.35 3.18
CA PHE A 71 -3.22 -6.91 4.16
C PHE A 71 -3.35 -7.70 5.47
N ALA A 72 -2.21 -8.03 6.09
CA ALA A 72 -2.19 -8.70 7.38
C ALA A 72 -2.32 -7.73 8.57
N TRP A 73 -2.06 -6.43 8.35
CA TRP A 73 -2.11 -5.36 9.35
C TRP A 73 -1.15 -5.58 10.53
N THR A 74 0.00 -6.19 10.28
CA THR A 74 0.99 -6.56 11.31
C THR A 74 2.20 -5.64 11.35
N GLY A 75 2.25 -4.63 10.48
CA GLY A 75 3.32 -3.65 10.39
C GLY A 75 3.24 -2.86 9.09
N GLU A 76 4.40 -2.41 8.61
CA GLU A 76 4.54 -1.84 7.26
C GLU A 76 4.50 -2.98 6.23
N GLU A 77 3.58 -2.88 5.28
CA GLU A 77 3.33 -3.89 4.26
C GLU A 77 3.20 -3.20 2.90
N THR A 78 3.78 -3.82 1.86
CA THR A 78 3.71 -3.34 0.47
C THR A 78 3.17 -4.45 -0.40
N LEU A 79 2.14 -4.12 -1.17
CA LEU A 79 1.46 -5.03 -2.09
C LEU A 79 1.37 -4.38 -3.45
N SER A 80 1.37 -5.20 -4.50
CA SER A 80 1.39 -4.71 -5.88
C SER A 80 0.28 -5.33 -6.69
N TYR A 81 -0.46 -4.47 -7.37
CA TYR A 81 -1.60 -4.81 -8.21
C TYR A 81 -1.41 -4.21 -9.59
N TYR A 82 -1.94 -4.88 -10.61
CA TYR A 82 -1.96 -4.37 -11.97
C TYR A 82 -3.39 -3.99 -12.34
N GLY A 83 -3.54 -3.02 -13.23
CA GLY A 83 -4.81 -2.68 -13.82
C GLY A 83 -4.68 -2.34 -15.29
N ASN A 84 -5.81 -2.40 -15.99
CA ASN A 84 -5.86 -2.31 -17.43
C ASN A 84 -7.12 -1.57 -17.90
N THR A 85 -6.90 -0.48 -18.62
CA THR A 85 -7.95 0.37 -19.16
C THR A 85 -7.93 0.36 -20.68
N SER A 86 -7.57 -0.77 -21.32
CA SER A 86 -7.49 -0.91 -22.78
C SER A 86 -8.85 -0.82 -23.49
N ASP A 87 -9.94 -1.05 -22.76
CA ASP A 87 -11.31 -0.86 -23.25
C ASP A 87 -11.73 0.63 -23.28
N ALA A 88 -10.94 1.54 -22.69
CA ALA A 88 -11.17 2.98 -22.81
C ALA A 88 -10.95 3.45 -24.25
N THR A 89 -11.97 4.09 -24.83
CA THR A 89 -11.89 4.68 -26.19
C THR A 89 -11.94 6.20 -26.19
N THR A 90 -12.34 6.80 -25.08
CA THR A 90 -12.42 8.24 -24.86
C THR A 90 -12.29 8.53 -23.37
N PHE A 91 -12.11 9.79 -23.00
CA PHE A 91 -12.17 10.19 -21.61
C PHE A 91 -13.62 10.15 -21.10
N SER A 92 -13.85 9.44 -20.01
CA SER A 92 -15.14 9.41 -19.33
C SER A 92 -14.94 9.32 -17.83
N THR A 93 -15.66 10.16 -17.07
CA THR A 93 -15.62 10.13 -15.60
C THR A 93 -16.62 9.16 -14.99
N ASN A 94 -17.48 8.56 -15.82
CA ASN A 94 -18.62 7.74 -15.40
C ASN A 94 -18.66 6.40 -16.15
N SER A 95 -17.52 5.96 -16.71
CA SER A 95 -17.39 4.67 -17.42
C SER A 95 -16.45 3.75 -16.66
N ASP A 96 -16.83 2.49 -16.50
CA ASP A 96 -16.04 1.49 -15.75
C ASP A 96 -14.70 1.28 -16.45
N ALA A 97 -14.70 1.12 -17.78
CA ALA A 97 -13.49 1.01 -18.60
C ALA A 97 -12.46 2.15 -18.47
N ASN A 98 -12.82 3.26 -17.82
CA ASN A 98 -11.96 4.44 -17.65
C ASN A 98 -11.43 4.62 -16.24
N ALA A 99 -11.92 3.87 -15.26
CA ALA A 99 -11.53 4.09 -13.88
C ALA A 99 -11.68 2.83 -13.04
N ASP A 100 -10.71 2.65 -12.16
CA ASP A 100 -10.63 1.51 -11.27
C ASP A 100 -10.61 2.05 -9.84
N GLY A 101 -11.60 1.66 -9.05
CA GLY A 101 -11.67 2.00 -7.63
C GLY A 101 -11.36 0.81 -6.73
N TYR A 102 -10.53 1.06 -5.71
CA TYR A 102 -10.12 0.09 -4.72
C TYR A 102 -10.43 0.59 -3.32
N LEU A 103 -11.00 -0.28 -2.47
CA LEU A 103 -11.39 0.04 -1.10
C LEU A 103 -10.37 -0.52 -0.10
N LEU A 104 -10.07 0.28 0.92
CA LEU A 104 -9.25 -0.10 2.07
C LEU A 104 -9.95 0.32 3.36
N ASP A 105 -10.38 -0.65 4.15
CA ASP A 105 -10.89 -0.47 5.50
C ASP A 105 -9.71 -0.50 6.47
N LEU A 106 -9.16 0.69 6.75
CA LEU A 106 -7.94 0.81 7.54
C LEU A 106 -8.25 0.64 9.03
N PRO A 107 -7.51 -0.20 9.78
CA PRO A 107 -7.60 -0.19 11.24
C PRO A 107 -7.19 1.17 11.81
N ALA A 108 -7.78 1.56 12.93
CA ALA A 108 -7.47 2.84 13.57
C ALA A 108 -5.96 2.98 13.88
N GLY A 109 -5.38 4.09 13.44
CA GLY A 109 -3.94 4.38 13.58
C GLY A 109 -3.08 3.97 12.39
N TYR A 110 -3.67 3.35 11.36
CA TYR A 110 -2.98 3.08 10.10
C TYR A 110 -3.26 4.18 9.07
N GLY A 111 -2.28 4.42 8.22
CA GLY A 111 -2.40 5.15 6.97
C GLY A 111 -1.83 4.28 5.85
N TYR A 112 -1.99 4.74 4.62
CA TYR A 112 -1.39 4.09 3.45
C TYR A 112 -0.82 5.13 2.49
N THR A 113 0.08 4.62 1.64
CA THR A 113 0.66 5.30 0.50
C THR A 113 0.44 4.43 -0.73
N VAL A 114 0.07 5.07 -1.84
CA VAL A 114 -0.13 4.43 -3.16
C VAL A 114 0.97 4.91 -4.08
N GLU A 115 1.64 3.98 -4.75
CA GLU A 115 2.62 4.27 -5.80
C GLU A 115 2.06 3.81 -7.14
N LEU A 116 1.52 4.74 -7.92
CA LEU A 116 1.03 4.47 -9.26
C LEU A 116 2.17 4.58 -10.27
N SER A 117 2.41 3.55 -11.06
CA SER A 117 3.40 3.57 -12.15
C SER A 117 2.86 3.04 -13.47
N TRP A 118 3.41 3.51 -14.59
CA TRP A 118 3.04 3.06 -15.93
C TRP A 118 4.17 3.23 -16.93
N ASN A 119 4.03 2.62 -18.11
CA ASN A 119 5.03 2.75 -19.17
C ASN A 119 5.01 4.15 -19.80
N ASN A 120 6.04 4.95 -19.53
CA ASN A 120 6.23 6.31 -20.04
C ASN A 120 7.47 6.42 -20.97
N THR A 121 7.83 5.35 -21.69
CA THR A 121 9.07 5.32 -22.49
C THR A 121 9.10 6.27 -23.70
N GLY A 122 7.94 6.70 -24.20
CA GLY A 122 7.84 7.70 -25.27
C GLY A 122 7.89 9.14 -24.77
N ALA A 123 7.66 9.36 -23.46
CA ALA A 123 7.65 10.65 -22.76
C ALA A 123 6.80 11.73 -23.47
N SER A 124 5.75 11.29 -24.15
CA SER A 124 4.87 12.15 -24.93
C SER A 124 3.90 12.93 -24.03
N PHE A 125 3.27 13.99 -24.57
CA PHE A 125 2.22 14.71 -23.84
C PHE A 125 1.14 13.76 -23.32
N TYR A 126 0.71 12.78 -24.12
CA TYR A 126 -0.36 11.88 -23.69
C TYR A 126 0.11 10.87 -22.64
N GLU A 127 1.33 10.34 -22.77
CA GLU A 127 1.90 9.42 -21.77
C GLU A 127 2.14 10.10 -20.43
N ASN A 128 2.56 11.37 -20.45
CA ASN A 128 2.77 12.10 -19.20
C ASN A 128 1.47 12.28 -18.44
N TYR A 129 0.33 12.33 -19.12
CA TYR A 129 -1.00 12.51 -18.54
C TYR A 129 -1.86 11.24 -18.66
N ALA A 130 -1.25 10.06 -18.80
CA ALA A 130 -1.99 8.83 -19.08
C ALA A 130 -3.01 8.52 -17.98
N PHE A 131 -2.57 8.58 -16.72
CA PHE A 131 -3.36 8.25 -15.56
C PHE A 131 -3.43 9.39 -14.53
N MET A 132 -4.45 9.32 -13.69
CA MET A 132 -4.60 10.08 -12.46
C MET A 132 -4.79 9.13 -11.29
N VAL A 133 -4.28 9.51 -10.13
CA VAL A 133 -4.60 8.86 -8.85
C VAL A 133 -5.33 9.85 -7.96
N SER A 134 -6.37 9.39 -7.29
CA SER A 134 -7.18 10.19 -6.38
C SER A 134 -7.45 9.39 -5.10
N LEU A 135 -7.41 10.09 -3.97
CA LEU A 135 -7.73 9.50 -2.67
C LEU A 135 -9.02 10.14 -2.14
N GLY A 136 -9.83 9.37 -1.42
CA GLY A 136 -11.08 9.87 -0.85
C GLY A 136 -11.70 8.90 0.15
N PRO A 137 -12.82 9.30 0.78
CA PRO A 137 -13.52 8.45 1.73
C PRO A 137 -14.19 7.26 1.03
N GLY A 138 -14.17 6.10 1.68
CA GLY A 138 -14.86 4.88 1.27
C GLY A 138 -16.32 4.81 1.74
N ASP A 139 -16.96 5.95 1.97
CA ASP A 139 -18.37 6.06 2.35
C ASP A 139 -19.33 6.09 1.14
N GLY A 140 -18.79 5.98 -0.08
CA GLY A 140 -19.52 6.11 -1.34
C GLY A 140 -19.80 7.55 -1.77
N GLY A 141 -19.28 8.55 -1.03
CA GLY A 141 -19.35 9.96 -1.39
C GLY A 141 -18.43 10.36 -2.54
N MET A 142 -17.38 9.57 -2.79
CA MET A 142 -16.50 9.74 -3.93
C MET A 142 -17.13 9.12 -5.19
N THR A 143 -17.61 9.98 -6.11
CA THR A 143 -18.30 9.56 -7.34
C THR A 143 -17.48 9.79 -8.61
N SER A 144 -16.31 10.42 -8.48
CA SER A 144 -15.32 10.59 -9.55
C SER A 144 -13.97 10.97 -8.96
N TYR A 145 -12.94 11.08 -9.79
CA TYR A 145 -11.60 11.51 -9.39
C TYR A 145 -11.55 12.87 -8.65
N TYR A 146 -12.57 13.74 -8.80
CA TYR A 146 -12.59 15.08 -8.18
C TYR A 146 -13.80 15.35 -7.28
N GLN A 147 -14.88 14.58 -7.39
CA GLN A 147 -16.07 14.77 -6.55
C GLN A 147 -16.02 13.86 -5.34
N GLY A 148 -16.04 14.45 -4.14
CA GLY A 148 -15.92 13.72 -2.88
C GLY A 148 -14.50 13.27 -2.54
N ALA A 149 -13.54 13.43 -3.46
CA ALA A 149 -12.13 13.12 -3.22
C ALA A 149 -11.48 14.10 -2.22
N TRP A 150 -10.53 13.61 -1.43
CA TRP A 150 -9.62 14.44 -0.63
C TRP A 150 -8.60 15.16 -1.50
N GLY A 151 -8.18 14.52 -2.59
CA GLY A 151 -7.31 15.12 -3.58
C GLY A 151 -7.06 14.21 -4.77
N TYR A 152 -6.51 14.78 -5.84
CA TYR A 152 -6.13 14.05 -7.04
C TYR A 152 -4.84 14.61 -7.64
N PHE A 153 -4.11 13.71 -8.30
CA PHE A 153 -2.76 13.93 -8.81
C PHE A 153 -2.69 13.35 -10.21
N TYR A 154 -2.15 14.15 -11.12
CA TYR A 154 -1.96 13.73 -12.50
C TYR A 154 -0.68 14.36 -13.03
N ASN A 155 -0.32 13.98 -14.25
CA ASN A 155 0.86 14.47 -14.95
C ASN A 155 2.20 14.07 -14.29
N SER A 156 2.84 13.03 -14.80
CA SER A 156 4.20 12.61 -14.44
C SER A 156 5.06 12.44 -15.68
N VAL A 157 6.24 13.05 -15.70
CA VAL A 157 7.24 12.86 -16.78
C VAL A 157 8.12 11.62 -16.58
N ALA A 158 7.96 10.93 -15.44
CA ALA A 158 8.64 9.66 -15.15
C ALA A 158 7.71 8.46 -15.33
N GLY A 159 6.39 8.68 -15.42
CA GLY A 159 5.40 7.61 -15.41
C GLY A 159 5.14 7.04 -14.02
N GLU A 160 5.30 7.86 -12.98
CA GLU A 160 5.15 7.47 -11.57
C GLU A 160 4.52 8.60 -10.76
N ILE A 161 3.60 8.28 -9.85
CA ILE A 161 2.98 9.19 -8.89
C ILE A 161 2.82 8.46 -7.56
N THR A 162 3.33 9.05 -6.49
CA THR A 162 3.21 8.52 -5.13
C THR A 162 2.37 9.44 -4.28
N VAL A 163 1.34 8.93 -3.60
CA VAL A 163 0.43 9.73 -2.78
C VAL A 163 0.08 8.99 -1.50
N GLY A 164 0.24 9.66 -0.36
CA GLY A 164 -0.05 9.14 0.96
C GLY A 164 -1.17 9.87 1.69
N THR A 165 -1.84 9.14 2.58
CA THR A 165 -2.81 9.71 3.52
C THR A 165 -2.19 10.66 4.55
N ASP A 166 -0.88 10.55 4.76
CA ASP A 166 -0.07 11.44 5.60
C ASP A 166 0.30 12.77 4.93
N GLY A 167 0.00 12.91 3.64
CA GLY A 167 0.34 14.07 2.81
C GLY A 167 1.55 13.87 1.91
N GLU A 168 2.15 12.68 1.91
CA GLU A 168 3.18 12.31 0.94
C GLU A 168 2.63 12.52 -0.48
N ALA A 169 3.40 13.20 -1.32
CA ALA A 169 3.03 13.47 -2.70
C ALA A 169 4.28 13.70 -3.55
N GLU A 170 4.66 12.69 -4.34
CA GLU A 170 5.86 12.68 -5.18
C GLU A 170 5.55 12.18 -6.60
N GLY A 171 6.54 12.24 -7.50
CA GLY A 171 6.44 11.74 -8.88
C GLY A 171 5.62 12.60 -9.86
N TYR A 172 4.62 13.34 -9.38
CA TYR A 172 3.86 14.28 -10.22
C TYR A 172 4.68 15.55 -10.55
N THR A 173 4.51 16.05 -11.77
CA THR A 173 5.22 17.23 -12.29
C THR A 173 4.39 18.51 -12.20
N SER A 174 3.07 18.41 -12.39
CA SER A 174 2.13 19.54 -12.26
C SER A 174 0.71 19.03 -12.13
N GLY A 175 -0.24 19.81 -11.60
CA GLY A 175 -1.63 19.35 -11.52
C GLY A 175 -1.87 18.37 -10.37
N SER A 176 -1.65 18.85 -9.16
CA SER A 176 -2.19 18.24 -7.95
C SER A 176 -3.21 19.20 -7.34
N TRP A 177 -4.27 18.66 -6.75
CA TRP A 177 -5.21 19.45 -5.97
C TRP A 177 -5.62 18.70 -4.72
N TYR A 178 -5.39 19.34 -3.58
CA TYR A 178 -5.94 18.93 -2.30
C TYR A 178 -7.24 19.70 -2.04
N TYR A 179 -8.32 18.99 -1.76
CA TYR A 179 -9.59 19.54 -1.29
C TYR A 179 -9.71 19.49 0.24
N ALA A 180 -8.95 18.60 0.88
CA ALA A 180 -8.74 18.54 2.32
C ALA A 180 -7.24 18.68 2.64
N ASP A 181 -6.92 19.21 3.82
CA ASP A 181 -5.53 19.34 4.26
C ASP A 181 -5.04 18.00 4.85
N PRO A 182 -3.93 17.41 4.35
CA PRO A 182 -3.33 16.24 4.97
C PRO A 182 -2.67 16.57 6.33
N PRO A 183 -2.51 15.57 7.24
CA PRO A 183 -2.89 14.17 7.07
C PRO A 183 -4.41 13.99 7.06
N PHE A 184 -4.90 13.13 6.16
CA PHE A 184 -6.31 12.74 6.15
C PHE A 184 -6.58 11.85 7.34
N ASP A 185 -7.52 12.28 8.19
CA ASP A 185 -7.95 11.47 9.31
C ASP A 185 -8.84 10.34 8.79
N VAL A 186 -8.22 9.18 8.55
CA VAL A 186 -8.95 7.97 8.17
C VAL A 186 -9.57 7.32 9.42
N ALA A 187 -9.12 7.61 10.64
CA ALA A 187 -9.74 7.24 11.93
C ALA A 187 -10.21 5.78 12.15
N GLY A 188 -9.90 4.82 11.29
CA GLY A 188 -10.51 3.48 11.32
C GLY A 188 -11.64 3.26 10.30
N ASP A 189 -11.91 4.25 9.46
CA ASP A 189 -12.92 4.26 8.39
C ASP A 189 -12.34 3.71 7.07
N SER A 190 -13.24 3.46 6.12
CA SER A 190 -12.90 3.04 4.78
C SER A 190 -12.35 4.20 3.94
N SER A 191 -11.39 3.89 3.09
CA SER A 191 -10.81 4.81 2.10
C SER A 191 -10.89 4.22 0.70
N VAL A 192 -10.89 5.09 -0.31
CA VAL A 192 -10.87 4.73 -1.73
C VAL A 192 -9.56 5.21 -2.36
N ILE A 193 -8.93 4.30 -3.09
CA ILE A 193 -7.92 4.62 -4.10
C ILE A 193 -8.63 4.58 -5.44
N PHE A 194 -8.59 5.67 -6.19
CA PHE A 194 -9.28 5.78 -7.47
C PHE A 194 -8.28 6.12 -8.57
N ILE A 195 -8.10 5.20 -9.50
CA ILE A 195 -7.21 5.37 -10.64
C ILE A 195 -8.09 5.69 -11.85
N THR A 196 -7.74 6.72 -12.60
CA THR A 196 -8.52 7.16 -13.77
C THR A 196 -7.64 7.26 -15.00
N CYS A 197 -8.06 6.62 -16.08
CA CYS A 197 -7.53 6.84 -17.41
C CYS A 197 -7.90 8.24 -17.92
N TYR A 198 -6.91 9.14 -17.99
CA TYR A 198 -7.12 10.48 -18.55
C TYR A 198 -6.77 10.55 -20.03
N TYR A 199 -5.58 10.10 -20.42
CA TYR A 199 -5.16 10.04 -21.83
C TYR A 199 -4.69 8.64 -22.27
N CYS A 200 -4.87 7.63 -21.41
CA CYS A 200 -4.46 6.24 -21.69
C CYS A 200 -5.06 5.66 -23.00
N TYR A 201 -6.25 6.13 -23.40
CA TYR A 201 -6.98 5.64 -24.58
C TYR A 201 -6.40 6.10 -25.92
N TYR A 202 -5.43 7.02 -25.91
CA TYR A 202 -4.76 7.45 -27.14
C TYR A 202 -3.87 6.34 -27.68
N THR A 203 -3.95 6.10 -28.99
CA THR A 203 -3.11 5.08 -29.64
C THR A 203 -1.63 5.37 -29.43
N GLY A 204 -0.90 4.38 -28.91
CA GLY A 204 0.54 4.49 -28.63
C GLY A 204 0.87 5.02 -27.24
N VAL A 205 -0.13 5.19 -26.36
CA VAL A 205 0.04 5.45 -24.93
C VAL A 205 -0.05 4.12 -24.17
N THR A 206 0.31 4.13 -22.89
CA THR A 206 0.05 3.01 -21.97
C THR A 206 -1.44 2.85 -21.66
N SER A 207 -1.91 1.61 -21.62
CA SER A 207 -3.24 1.23 -21.13
C SER A 207 -3.18 0.43 -19.83
N GLU A 208 -1.97 0.10 -19.38
CA GLU A 208 -1.71 -0.68 -18.18
C GLU A 208 -1.02 0.21 -17.15
N TYR A 209 -1.24 -0.10 -15.88
CA TYR A 209 -0.55 0.51 -14.76
C TYR A 209 -0.27 -0.54 -13.68
N GLN A 210 0.64 -0.20 -12.77
CA GLN A 210 0.86 -0.92 -11.52
C GLN A 210 0.63 0.04 -10.36
N MET A 211 -0.01 -0.44 -9.29
CA MET A 211 -0.19 0.27 -8.03
C MET A 211 0.27 -0.55 -6.82
#